data_AF-A0A940P6X0-F1
#
_entry.id   AF-A0A940P6X0-F1
#
_cell.length_a   1.000
_cell.length_b   1.000
_cell.length_c   1.000
_cell.angle_alpha   90.00
_cell.angle_beta   90.00
_cell.angle_gamma   90.00
#
_symmetry.space_group_name_H-M   'P 1'
#
loop_
_entity.id
_entity.type
_entity.pdbx_description
1 polymer ?
#
loop_
_entity_poly.entity_id
_entity_poly.type
_entity_poly.pdbx_seq_one_letter_code
_entity_poly.pdbx_strand_id
1 'polypeptide(L)'
;MNKKELRGSFFKYIFFNILSTLGVSVYILIDTYFISKGMGPDGLTALNLCLPIFNFINGFGLMLGMGGGSKFSMLYCRIERAETDKIYTNAFYAAILISACFMLTGVFLSEPVTRMLGADETVFELAHSYLKTVLLFTPAFILNNLLVCFMRNDGAPRLAMAGVLGGSLANILLDYVFIFQLEWGMKGAALATCISPLISMAIMSVHFMTGWNAFKLRPVLPSVRVFRTILSLGAPTFVTECSGGIVIMVFNFVIYRICGNTGIAAYGIVANLAIVFTAIFTGLSSGVQPLLCKHHGRRDG
;
A
#
# COMPACT_ATOMS: atom_id res chain seq x y z
N MET A 1 17.39 -6.53 27.12
CA MET A 1 15.93 -6.28 27.07
C MET A 1 15.27 -7.31 27.94
N ASN A 2 14.54 -6.89 28.98
CA ASN A 2 13.94 -7.83 29.92
C ASN A 2 12.73 -8.54 29.25
N LYS A 3 12.41 -9.80 29.63
CA LYS A 3 11.30 -10.57 29.02
C LYS A 3 9.97 -9.80 29.07
N LYS A 4 9.77 -8.99 30.12
CA LYS A 4 8.58 -8.14 30.32
C LYS A 4 8.49 -6.99 29.29
N GLU A 5 9.61 -6.36 28.96
CA GLU A 5 9.69 -5.27 27.97
C GLU A 5 9.53 -5.78 26.53
N LEU A 6 10.07 -6.96 26.24
CA LEU A 6 9.88 -7.66 24.97
C LEU A 6 8.40 -7.98 24.77
N ARG A 7 7.74 -8.53 25.79
CA ARG A 7 6.31 -8.85 25.74
C ARG A 7 5.45 -7.60 25.56
N GLY A 8 5.75 -6.53 26.30
CA GLY A 8 5.04 -5.25 26.16
C GLY A 8 5.20 -4.63 24.76
N SER A 9 6.41 -4.63 24.21
CA SER A 9 6.66 -4.15 22.85
C SER A 9 5.99 -5.03 21.79
N PHE A 10 6.02 -6.35 21.97
CA PHE A 10 5.38 -7.32 21.10
C PHE A 10 3.87 -7.07 20.97
N PHE A 11 3.16 -7.02 22.10
CA PHE A 11 1.73 -6.75 22.09
C PHE A 11 1.39 -5.38 21.53
N LYS A 12 2.19 -4.35 21.85
CA LYS A 12 1.97 -2.98 21.34
C LYS A 12 2.08 -2.92 19.82
N TYR A 13 3.12 -3.53 19.24
CA TYR A 13 3.31 -3.51 17.78
C TYR A 13 2.24 -4.31 17.06
N ILE A 14 1.93 -5.52 17.55
CA ILE A 14 0.90 -6.36 16.93
C ILE A 14 -0.46 -5.69 17.00
N PHE A 15 -0.85 -5.17 18.17
CA PHE A 15 -2.15 -4.52 18.35
C PHE A 15 -2.35 -3.35 17.39
N PHE A 16 -1.38 -2.44 17.29
CA PHE A 16 -1.49 -1.29 16.38
C PHE A 16 -1.44 -1.69 14.91
N ASN A 17 -0.67 -2.71 14.54
CA ASN A 17 -0.65 -3.17 13.14
C ASN A 17 -1.93 -3.89 12.76
N ILE A 18 -2.49 -4.75 13.63
CA ILE A 18 -3.80 -5.39 13.40
C ILE A 18 -4.89 -4.32 13.28
N LEU A 19 -4.91 -3.33 14.17
CA LEU A 19 -5.89 -2.26 14.10
C LEU A 19 -5.75 -1.43 12.81
N SER A 20 -4.50 -1.17 12.38
CA SER A 20 -4.22 -0.52 11.10
C SER A 20 -4.73 -1.33 9.90
N THR A 21 -4.45 -2.64 9.83
CA THR A 21 -4.84 -3.48 8.69
C THR A 21 -6.33 -3.79 8.67
N LEU A 22 -6.98 -3.93 9.83
CA LEU A 22 -8.43 -4.01 9.94
C LEU A 22 -9.10 -2.72 9.44
N GLY A 23 -8.55 -1.55 9.78
CA GLY A 23 -9.06 -0.29 9.26
C GLY A 23 -8.97 -0.17 7.74
N VAL A 24 -7.86 -0.64 7.14
CA VAL A 24 -7.72 -0.74 5.67
C VAL A 24 -8.78 -1.68 5.08
N SER A 25 -9.06 -2.81 5.74
CA SER A 25 -10.09 -3.75 5.28
C SER A 25 -11.48 -3.13 5.27
N VAL A 26 -11.83 -2.42 6.35
CA VAL A 26 -13.11 -1.70 6.44
C VAL A 26 -13.21 -0.62 5.37
N TYR A 27 -12.11 0.11 5.11
CA TYR A 27 -12.06 1.07 4.01
C TYR A 27 -12.32 0.42 2.65
N ILE A 28 -11.60 -0.65 2.30
CA ILE A 28 -11.78 -1.34 1.01
C ILE A 28 -13.24 -1.80 0.83
N LEU A 29 -13.86 -2.31 1.90
CA LEU A 29 -15.26 -2.73 1.87
C LEU A 29 -16.22 -1.56 1.63
N ILE A 30 -15.98 -0.42 2.27
CA ILE A 30 -16.84 0.77 2.13
C ILE A 30 -16.65 1.41 0.75
N ASP A 31 -15.42 1.52 0.25
CA ASP A 31 -15.10 2.02 -1.09
C ASP A 31 -15.79 1.17 -2.16
N THR A 32 -15.63 -0.16 -2.07
CA THR A 32 -16.32 -1.11 -2.96
C THR A 32 -17.84 -0.96 -2.89
N TYR A 33 -18.41 -0.78 -1.70
CA TYR A 33 -19.84 -0.54 -1.51
C TYR A 33 -20.30 0.77 -2.13
N PHE A 34 -19.56 1.86 -1.97
CA PHE A 34 -19.90 3.16 -2.56
C PHE A 34 -19.80 3.15 -4.08
N ILE A 35 -18.76 2.54 -4.64
CA ILE A 35 -18.63 2.35 -6.09
C ILE A 35 -19.77 1.50 -6.63
N SER A 36 -20.08 0.37 -5.97
CA SER A 36 -21.19 -0.50 -6.38
C SER A 36 -22.54 0.21 -6.31
N LYS A 37 -22.79 1.03 -5.28
CA LYS A 37 -24.05 1.76 -5.12
C LYS A 37 -24.16 2.95 -6.07
N GLY A 38 -23.05 3.66 -6.31
CA GLY A 38 -23.03 4.86 -7.16
C GLY A 38 -23.01 4.53 -8.66
N MET A 39 -22.26 3.50 -9.05
CA MET A 39 -21.97 3.18 -10.47
C MET A 39 -22.50 1.81 -10.92
N GLY A 40 -23.11 1.04 -10.02
CA GLY A 40 -23.69 -0.26 -10.35
C GLY A 40 -22.65 -1.33 -10.70
N PRO A 41 -23.08 -2.41 -11.41
CA PRO A 41 -22.24 -3.53 -11.79
C PRO A 41 -21.04 -3.15 -12.67
N ASP A 42 -21.20 -2.15 -13.54
CA ASP A 42 -20.18 -1.72 -14.49
C ASP A 42 -19.01 -1.05 -13.76
N GLY A 43 -19.29 -0.21 -12.76
CA GLY A 43 -18.26 0.40 -11.91
C GLY A 43 -17.45 -0.64 -11.12
N LEU A 44 -18.12 -1.67 -10.59
CA LEU A 44 -17.44 -2.76 -9.87
C LEU A 44 -16.56 -3.59 -10.83
N THR A 45 -17.04 -3.82 -12.04
CA THR A 45 -16.27 -4.51 -13.09
C THR A 45 -15.03 -3.69 -13.47
N ALA A 46 -15.19 -2.39 -13.71
CA ALA A 46 -14.08 -1.48 -13.99
C ALA A 46 -13.03 -1.44 -12.87
N LEU A 47 -13.47 -1.40 -11.60
CA LEU A 47 -12.58 -1.47 -10.44
C LEU A 47 -11.79 -2.79 -10.42
N ASN A 48 -12.49 -3.93 -10.58
CA ASN A 48 -11.89 -5.25 -10.55
C ASN A 48 -10.84 -5.47 -11.65
N LEU A 49 -11.06 -4.88 -12.83
CA LEU A 49 -10.08 -4.90 -13.94
C LEU A 49 -8.81 -4.12 -13.59
N CYS A 50 -8.91 -3.08 -12.75
CA CYS A 50 -7.77 -2.26 -12.34
C CYS A 50 -6.98 -2.81 -11.14
N LEU A 51 -7.58 -3.72 -10.35
CA LEU A 51 -6.96 -4.30 -9.15
C LEU A 51 -5.56 -4.91 -9.36
N PRO A 52 -5.26 -5.64 -10.45
CA PRO A 52 -3.93 -6.17 -10.68
C PRO A 52 -2.86 -5.08 -10.70
N ILE A 53 -3.12 -3.96 -11.39
CA ILE A 53 -2.18 -2.82 -11.44
C ILE A 53 -2.02 -2.19 -10.05
N PHE A 54 -3.10 -2.09 -9.28
CA PHE A 54 -3.06 -1.64 -7.88
C PHE A 54 -2.16 -2.52 -7.01
N ASN A 55 -2.22 -3.84 -7.19
CA ASN A 55 -1.36 -4.80 -6.47
C ASN A 55 0.10 -4.70 -6.91
N PHE A 56 0.38 -4.44 -8.19
CA PHE A 56 1.74 -4.16 -8.65
C PHE A 56 2.31 -2.89 -8.01
N ILE A 57 1.54 -1.79 -8.00
CA ILE A 57 1.95 -0.53 -7.38
C ILE A 57 2.24 -0.71 -5.89
N ASN A 58 1.31 -1.34 -5.16
CA ASN A 58 1.51 -1.63 -3.73
C ASN A 58 2.66 -2.60 -3.49
N GLY A 59 2.83 -3.62 -4.34
CA GLY A 59 3.94 -4.55 -4.28
C GLY A 59 5.29 -3.83 -4.33
N PHE A 60 5.48 -2.89 -5.26
CA PHE A 60 6.69 -2.08 -5.32
C PHE A 60 6.84 -1.16 -4.09
N GLY A 61 5.77 -0.51 -3.66
CA GLY A 61 5.76 0.33 -2.46
C GLY A 61 6.17 -0.43 -1.20
N LEU A 62 5.58 -1.60 -0.97
CA LEU A 62 5.88 -2.46 0.17
C LEU A 62 7.25 -3.13 0.05
N MET A 63 7.72 -3.48 -1.16
CA MET A 63 9.07 -3.98 -1.37
C MET A 63 10.13 -2.98 -0.89
N LEU A 64 10.00 -1.72 -1.34
CA LEU A 64 10.92 -0.66 -0.92
C LEU A 64 10.73 -0.31 0.56
N GLY A 65 9.49 -0.25 1.04
CA GLY A 65 9.13 0.03 2.42
C GLY A 65 9.66 -1.01 3.41
N MET A 66 9.31 -2.28 3.23
CA MET A 66 9.72 -3.36 4.11
C MET A 66 11.19 -3.72 3.94
N GLY A 67 11.71 -3.76 2.71
CA GLY A 67 13.14 -4.01 2.47
C GLY A 67 14.03 -2.91 3.08
N GLY A 68 13.68 -1.65 2.85
CA GLY A 68 14.37 -0.49 3.41
C GLY A 68 14.20 -0.39 4.92
N GLY A 69 12.97 -0.55 5.42
CA GLY A 69 12.65 -0.49 6.85
C GLY A 69 13.33 -1.60 7.66
N SER A 70 13.40 -2.83 7.13
CA SER A 70 14.12 -3.94 7.76
C SER A 70 15.61 -3.65 7.89
N LYS A 71 16.26 -3.22 6.79
CA LYS A 71 17.70 -2.87 6.83
C LYS A 71 17.97 -1.68 7.74
N PHE A 72 17.09 -0.68 7.73
CA PHE A 72 17.13 0.47 8.62
C PHE A 72 17.07 0.03 10.10
N SER A 73 16.11 -0.82 10.48
CA SER A 73 15.97 -1.31 11.86
C SER A 73 17.22 -2.09 12.35
N MET A 74 17.85 -2.86 11.45
CA MET A 74 19.09 -3.60 11.75
C MET A 74 20.28 -2.64 12.01
N LEU A 75 20.48 -1.61 11.18
CA LEU A 75 21.58 -0.66 11.35
C LEU A 75 21.33 0.35 12.48
N TYR A 76 20.07 0.74 12.69
CA TYR A 76 19.70 1.65 13.76
C TYR A 76 20.09 1.11 15.14
N CYS A 77 20.04 -0.22 15.32
CA CYS A 77 20.51 -0.87 16.54
C CYS A 77 22.01 -0.75 16.80
N ARG A 78 22.81 -0.49 15.75
CA ARG A 78 24.28 -0.38 15.80
C ARG A 78 24.77 1.05 15.97
N ILE A 79 23.87 2.02 16.15
CA ILE A 79 24.17 3.46 16.31
C ILE A 79 24.81 4.08 15.04
N GLU A 80 24.73 3.41 13.89
CA GLU A 80 25.29 3.89 12.61
C GLU A 80 24.34 4.87 11.89
N ARG A 81 24.12 6.06 12.45
CA ARG A 81 23.13 7.02 11.93
C ARG A 81 23.37 7.48 10.48
N ALA A 82 24.62 7.53 10.04
CA ALA A 82 24.94 7.94 8.66
C ALA A 82 24.48 6.89 7.64
N GLU A 83 24.65 5.61 7.95
CA GLU A 83 24.23 4.52 7.07
C GLU A 83 22.71 4.31 7.09
N THR A 84 22.04 4.58 8.22
CA THR A 84 20.56 4.58 8.26
C THR A 84 19.95 5.68 7.39
N ASP A 85 20.49 6.89 7.40
CA ASP A 85 20.05 8.01 6.55
C ASP A 85 20.29 7.70 5.06
N LYS A 86 21.40 7.03 4.75
CA LYS A 86 21.72 6.56 3.40
C LYS A 86 20.74 5.50 2.88
N ILE A 87 20.31 4.56 3.72
CA ILE A 87 19.29 3.57 3.33
C ILE A 87 17.97 4.25 2.99
N TYR A 88 17.49 5.15 3.87
CA TYR A 88 16.23 5.85 3.63
C TYR A 88 16.28 6.67 2.34
N THR A 89 17.37 7.42 2.15
CA THR A 89 17.57 8.24 0.94
C THR A 89 17.59 7.37 -0.32
N ASN A 90 18.29 6.22 -0.30
CA ASN A 90 18.30 5.31 -1.45
C ASN A 90 16.94 4.67 -1.71
N ALA A 91 16.20 4.30 -0.66
CA ALA A 91 14.84 3.79 -0.79
C ALA A 91 13.87 4.85 -1.36
N PHE A 92 14.06 6.11 -0.97
CA PHE A 92 13.30 7.25 -1.49
C PHE A 92 13.60 7.53 -2.96
N TYR A 93 14.87 7.51 -3.38
CA TYR A 93 15.24 7.64 -4.80
C TYR A 93 14.70 6.48 -5.64
N ALA A 94 14.75 5.26 -5.12
CA ALA A 94 14.12 4.10 -5.74
C ALA A 94 12.60 4.29 -5.90
N ALA A 95 11.93 4.79 -4.87
CA ALA A 95 10.49 5.05 -4.91
C ALA A 95 10.13 6.09 -5.98
N ILE A 96 10.90 7.18 -6.09
CA ILE A 96 10.71 8.19 -7.14
C ILE A 96 10.95 7.58 -8.52
N LEU A 97 12.03 6.81 -8.71
CA LEU A 97 12.34 6.21 -10.00
C LEU A 97 11.24 5.25 -10.47
N ILE A 98 10.81 4.34 -9.59
CA ILE A 98 9.76 3.36 -9.91
C ILE A 98 8.41 4.06 -10.14
N SER A 99 8.06 5.02 -9.29
CA SER A 99 6.81 5.77 -9.46
C SER A 99 6.79 6.63 -10.72
N ALA A 100 7.93 7.20 -11.13
CA ALA A 100 8.05 7.89 -12.41
C ALA A 100 7.79 6.96 -13.59
N CYS A 101 8.28 5.72 -13.57
CA CYS A 101 7.97 4.73 -14.61
C CYS A 101 6.46 4.45 -14.72
N PHE A 102 5.78 4.27 -13.59
CA PHE A 102 4.32 4.07 -13.57
C PHE A 102 3.55 5.31 -14.03
N MET A 103 3.97 6.50 -13.60
CA MET A 103 3.38 7.77 -14.02
C MET A 103 3.52 7.97 -15.54
N LEU A 104 4.70 7.70 -16.12
CA LEU A 104 4.93 7.75 -17.56
C LEU A 104 4.04 6.74 -18.30
N THR A 105 3.87 5.54 -17.75
CA THR A 105 2.95 4.54 -18.28
C THR A 105 1.50 5.06 -18.24
N GLY A 106 1.09 5.75 -17.18
CA GLY A 106 -0.23 6.38 -17.09
C GLY A 106 -0.45 7.49 -18.12
N VAL A 107 0.56 8.31 -18.38
CA VAL A 107 0.48 9.41 -19.34
C VAL A 107 0.41 8.90 -20.78
N PHE A 108 1.29 7.98 -21.17
CA PHE A 108 1.46 7.58 -22.57
C PHE A 108 0.79 6.25 -22.95
N LEU A 109 0.57 5.36 -21.98
CA LEU A 109 0.15 3.97 -22.23
C LEU A 109 -1.11 3.56 -21.44
N SER A 110 -1.85 4.52 -20.86
CA SER A 110 -3.07 4.17 -20.10
C SER A 110 -4.11 3.46 -20.96
N GLU A 111 -4.34 3.89 -22.20
CA GLU A 111 -5.30 3.29 -23.12
C GLU A 111 -4.97 1.81 -23.48
N PRO A 112 -3.75 1.49 -23.97
CA PRO A 112 -3.40 0.10 -24.26
C PRO A 112 -3.33 -0.79 -23.01
N VAL A 113 -2.94 -0.25 -21.85
CA VAL A 113 -2.97 -1.02 -20.59
C VAL A 113 -4.42 -1.34 -20.20
N THR A 114 -5.35 -0.40 -20.29
CA THR A 114 -6.77 -0.65 -20.02
C THR A 114 -7.35 -1.72 -20.95
N ARG A 115 -7.01 -1.70 -22.25
CA ARG A 115 -7.44 -2.76 -23.18
C ARG A 115 -6.80 -4.12 -22.85
N MET A 116 -5.51 -4.12 -22.49
CA MET A 116 -4.80 -5.36 -22.11
C MET A 116 -5.38 -6.01 -20.86
N LEU A 117 -5.93 -5.21 -19.94
CA LEU A 117 -6.62 -5.70 -18.74
C LEU A 117 -7.98 -6.34 -19.07
N GLY A 118 -8.48 -6.22 -20.30
CA GLY A 118 -9.70 -6.86 -20.75
C GLY A 118 -10.96 -6.01 -20.61
N ALA A 119 -10.84 -4.68 -20.56
CA ALA A 119 -11.99 -3.78 -20.58
C ALA A 119 -12.70 -3.82 -21.95
N ASP A 120 -14.00 -4.13 -21.94
CA ASP A 120 -14.87 -4.02 -23.11
C ASP A 120 -15.32 -2.57 -23.36
N GLU A 121 -16.00 -2.30 -24.47
CA GLU A 121 -16.44 -0.94 -24.85
C GLU A 121 -17.36 -0.27 -23.82
N THR A 122 -18.08 -1.04 -22.99
CA THR A 122 -19.02 -0.50 -22.01
C THR A 122 -18.34 -0.04 -20.73
N VAL A 123 -17.32 -0.78 -20.26
CA VAL A 123 -16.53 -0.42 -19.07
C VAL A 123 -15.21 0.28 -19.39
N PHE A 124 -14.85 0.43 -20.66
CA PHE A 124 -13.59 1.02 -21.10
C PHE A 124 -13.36 2.41 -20.50
N GLU A 125 -14.31 3.33 -20.66
CA GLU A 125 -14.18 4.71 -20.20
C GLU A 125 -14.06 4.80 -18.67
N LEU A 126 -14.81 3.96 -17.93
CA LEU A 126 -14.77 3.90 -16.47
C LEU A 126 -13.40 3.38 -15.99
N ALA A 127 -12.94 2.26 -16.56
CA ALA A 127 -11.67 1.64 -16.22
C ALA A 127 -10.48 2.51 -16.62
N HIS A 128 -10.52 3.12 -17.82
CA HIS A 128 -9.47 4.01 -18.32
C HIS A 128 -9.31 5.25 -17.43
N SER A 129 -10.43 5.91 -17.13
CA SER A 129 -10.40 7.10 -16.29
C SER A 129 -9.90 6.80 -14.87
N TYR A 130 -10.31 5.67 -14.29
CA TYR A 130 -9.84 5.24 -12.98
C TYR A 130 -8.34 4.91 -13.01
N LEU A 131 -7.93 4.04 -13.93
CA LEU A 131 -6.55 3.57 -14.06
C LEU A 131 -5.58 4.72 -14.33
N LYS A 132 -5.93 5.64 -15.24
CA LYS A 132 -5.11 6.81 -15.56
C LYS A 132 -4.88 7.68 -14.33
N THR A 133 -5.92 7.92 -13.53
CA THR A 133 -5.82 8.72 -12.31
C THR A 133 -4.91 8.04 -11.29
N VAL A 134 -5.07 6.74 -11.06
CA VAL A 134 -4.24 5.94 -10.15
C VAL A 134 -2.77 5.93 -10.58
N LEU A 135 -2.50 5.74 -11.88
CA LEU A 135 -1.14 5.73 -12.42
C LEU A 135 -0.45 7.09 -12.25
N LEU A 136 -1.17 8.19 -12.46
CA LEU A 136 -0.64 9.54 -12.23
C LEU A 136 -0.27 9.80 -10.77
N PHE A 137 -1.06 9.26 -9.83
CA PHE A 137 -0.83 9.39 -8.39
C PHE A 137 0.01 8.27 -7.77
N THR A 138 0.59 7.38 -8.59
CA THR A 138 1.48 6.31 -8.12
C THR A 138 2.61 6.79 -7.19
N PRO A 139 3.24 7.97 -7.42
CA PRO A 139 4.21 8.51 -6.46
C PRO A 139 3.67 8.63 -5.04
N ALA A 140 2.42 9.05 -4.87
CA ALA A 140 1.79 9.18 -3.56
C ALA A 140 1.62 7.81 -2.87
N PHE A 141 1.17 6.79 -3.61
CA PHE A 141 1.00 5.43 -3.06
C PHE A 141 2.33 4.79 -2.64
N ILE A 142 3.35 4.86 -3.51
CA ILE A 142 4.65 4.23 -3.22
C ILE A 142 5.34 4.97 -2.05
N LEU A 143 5.33 6.30 -2.05
CA LEU A 143 5.92 7.09 -0.96
C LEU A 143 5.16 6.91 0.36
N ASN A 144 3.83 6.79 0.32
CA ASN A 144 3.04 6.51 1.51
C ASN A 144 3.42 5.15 2.13
N ASN A 145 3.46 4.09 1.32
CA ASN A 145 3.87 2.76 1.76
C ASN A 145 5.30 2.76 2.33
N LEU A 146 6.23 3.46 1.67
CA LEU A 146 7.59 3.66 2.15
C LEU A 146 7.59 4.29 3.55
N LEU A 147 6.89 5.42 3.73
CA LEU A 147 6.81 6.13 5.01
C LEU A 147 6.17 5.29 6.10
N VAL A 148 5.05 4.60 5.83
CA VAL A 148 4.38 3.72 6.80
C VAL A 148 5.35 2.64 7.29
N CYS A 149 6.07 1.97 6.39
CA CYS A 149 7.03 0.94 6.77
C CYS A 149 8.22 1.49 7.56
N PHE A 150 8.78 2.63 7.17
CA PHE A 150 9.89 3.26 7.89
C PHE A 150 9.44 3.73 9.29
N MET A 151 8.25 4.34 9.41
CA MET A 151 7.70 4.81 10.68
C MET A 151 7.46 3.64 11.67
N ARG A 152 7.02 2.49 11.17
CA ARG A 152 6.91 1.25 11.97
C ARG A 152 8.28 0.77 12.45
N ASN A 153 9.30 0.83 11.60
CA ASN A 153 10.66 0.41 11.93
C ASN A 153 11.43 1.43 12.80
N ASP A 154 11.05 2.70 12.76
CA ASP A 154 11.59 3.81 13.56
C ASP A 154 11.07 3.85 15.02
N GLY A 155 10.20 2.90 15.38
CA GLY A 155 9.67 2.85 16.75
C GLY A 155 8.41 3.67 16.98
N ALA A 156 7.79 4.21 15.91
CA ALA A 156 6.55 4.96 15.94
C ALA A 156 5.35 4.21 15.28
N PRO A 157 5.06 2.94 15.65
CA PRO A 157 3.96 2.18 15.03
C PRO A 157 2.58 2.81 15.29
N ARG A 158 2.41 3.57 16.38
CA ARG A 158 1.16 4.31 16.67
C ARG A 158 0.91 5.40 15.63
N LEU A 159 1.95 6.11 15.20
CA LEU A 159 1.81 7.16 14.21
C LEU A 159 1.60 6.58 12.81
N ALA A 160 2.28 5.47 12.49
CA ALA A 160 2.03 4.73 11.25
C ALA A 160 0.56 4.26 11.17
N MET A 161 0.02 3.71 12.26
CA MET A 161 -1.40 3.35 12.35
C MET A 161 -2.30 4.59 12.19
N ALA A 162 -2.01 5.70 12.88
CA ALA A 162 -2.81 6.92 12.78
C ALA A 162 -2.82 7.50 11.35
N GLY A 163 -1.68 7.45 10.64
CA GLY A 163 -1.60 7.85 9.24
C GLY A 163 -2.45 6.97 8.34
N VAL A 164 -2.31 5.64 8.44
CA VAL A 164 -3.11 4.69 7.66
C VAL A 164 -4.60 4.85 7.94
N LEU A 165 -5.02 4.87 9.20
CA LEU A 165 -6.43 5.05 9.58
C LEU A 165 -6.97 6.42 9.17
N GLY A 166 -6.19 7.49 9.35
CA GLY A 166 -6.58 8.83 8.92
C GLY A 166 -6.75 8.92 7.41
N GLY A 167 -5.87 8.29 6.64
CA GLY A 167 -6.02 8.15 5.19
C GLY A 167 -7.27 7.35 4.82
N SER A 168 -7.49 6.20 5.44
CA SER A 168 -8.67 5.35 5.20
C SER A 168 -9.98 6.07 5.52
N LEU A 169 -10.06 6.76 6.66
CA LEU A 169 -11.23 7.55 7.05
C LEU A 169 -11.47 8.73 6.11
N ALA A 170 -10.40 9.44 5.74
CA ALA A 170 -10.50 10.52 4.77
C ALA A 170 -10.98 10.00 3.40
N ASN A 171 -10.54 8.81 2.99
CA ASN A 171 -11.01 8.18 1.77
C ASN A 171 -12.52 7.96 1.80
N ILE A 172 -13.04 7.29 2.84
CA ILE A 172 -14.48 7.05 3.02
C ILE A 172 -15.28 8.35 2.96
N LEU A 173 -14.80 9.41 3.61
CA LEU A 173 -15.46 10.72 3.59
C LEU A 173 -15.42 11.36 2.19
N LEU A 174 -14.27 11.30 1.52
CA LEU A 174 -14.09 11.86 0.17
C LEU A 174 -14.88 11.08 -0.87
N ASP A 175 -14.94 9.75 -0.80
CA ASP A 175 -15.78 8.93 -1.67
C ASP A 175 -17.25 9.32 -1.50
N TYR A 176 -17.73 9.45 -0.27
CA TYR A 176 -19.12 9.85 -0.03
C TYR A 176 -19.43 11.21 -0.68
N VAL A 177 -18.55 12.20 -0.51
CA VAL A 177 -18.73 13.54 -1.09
C VAL A 177 -18.59 13.52 -2.61
N PHE A 178 -17.56 12.89 -3.16
CA PHE A 178 -17.27 12.93 -4.59
C PHE A 178 -18.22 12.07 -5.42
N ILE A 179 -18.63 10.90 -4.90
CA ILE A 179 -19.53 9.99 -5.60
C ILE A 179 -20.98 10.46 -5.48
N PHE A 180 -21.47 10.78 -4.27
CA PHE A 180 -22.90 11.07 -4.07
C PHE A 180 -23.26 12.56 -4.08
N GLN A 181 -22.41 13.45 -3.56
CA GLN A 181 -22.75 14.87 -3.45
C GLN A 181 -22.35 15.67 -4.70
N LEU A 182 -21.17 15.36 -5.26
CA LEU A 182 -20.67 16.00 -6.48
C LEU A 182 -21.02 15.23 -7.76
N GLU A 183 -21.55 14.01 -7.63
CA GLU A 183 -21.94 13.13 -8.74
C GLU A 183 -20.80 12.88 -9.75
N TRP A 184 -19.54 12.89 -9.30
CA TRP A 184 -18.36 12.66 -10.15
C TRP A 184 -18.15 11.18 -10.50
N GLY A 185 -18.96 10.28 -9.93
CA GLY A 185 -18.92 8.85 -10.21
C GLY A 185 -17.54 8.22 -10.02
N MET A 186 -17.11 7.41 -10.99
CA MET A 186 -15.82 6.68 -10.93
C MET A 186 -14.59 7.61 -10.87
N LYS A 187 -14.66 8.79 -11.47
CA LYS A 187 -13.60 9.81 -11.37
C LYS A 187 -13.47 10.31 -9.94
N GLY A 188 -14.60 10.49 -9.25
CA GLY A 188 -14.66 10.84 -7.84
C GLY A 188 -13.97 9.80 -6.97
N ALA A 189 -14.34 8.53 -7.13
CA ALA A 189 -13.73 7.41 -6.40
C ALA A 189 -12.22 7.32 -6.61
N ALA A 190 -11.76 7.49 -7.87
CA ALA A 190 -10.34 7.50 -8.19
C ALA A 190 -9.60 8.63 -7.47
N LEU A 191 -10.16 9.85 -7.47
CA LEU A 191 -9.55 11.01 -6.82
C LEU A 191 -9.50 10.87 -5.30
N ALA A 192 -10.58 10.40 -4.67
CA ALA A 192 -10.61 10.12 -3.23
C ALA A 192 -9.51 9.13 -2.84
N THR A 193 -9.38 8.06 -3.62
CA THR A 193 -8.32 7.04 -3.45
C THR A 193 -6.92 7.59 -3.64
N CYS A 194 -6.73 8.56 -4.53
CA CYS A 194 -5.44 9.20 -4.76
C CYS A 194 -5.07 10.25 -3.70
N ILE A 195 -6.06 10.93 -3.11
CA ILE A 195 -5.84 11.95 -2.07
C ILE A 195 -5.61 11.31 -0.69
N SER A 196 -6.21 10.15 -0.43
CA SER A 196 -6.08 9.43 0.84
C SER A 196 -4.61 9.18 1.28
N PRO A 197 -3.71 8.66 0.42
CA PRO A 197 -2.29 8.53 0.73
C PRO A 197 -1.61 9.87 1.05
N LEU A 198 -2.01 10.98 0.42
CA LEU A 198 -1.46 12.31 0.69
C LEU A 198 -1.82 12.77 2.11
N ILE A 199 -3.07 12.55 2.54
CA ILE A 199 -3.52 12.85 3.90
C ILE A 199 -2.78 11.99 4.92
N SER A 200 -2.64 10.69 4.63
CA SER A 200 -1.86 9.77 5.47
C SER A 200 -0.40 10.24 5.62
N MET A 201 0.24 10.69 4.52
CA MET A 201 1.58 11.28 4.58
C MET A 201 1.62 12.59 5.35
N ALA A 202 0.61 13.45 5.22
CA ALA A 202 0.52 14.69 5.99
C ALA A 202 0.45 14.40 7.50
N ILE A 203 -0.35 13.43 7.93
CA ILE A 203 -0.41 13.01 9.35
C ILE A 203 0.96 12.49 9.82
N MET A 204 1.63 11.67 8.99
CA MET A 204 2.95 11.14 9.32
C MET A 204 4.06 12.21 9.30
N SER A 205 3.89 13.30 8.55
CA SER A 205 4.86 14.41 8.51
C SER A 205 5.01 15.13 9.85
N VAL A 206 4.03 15.02 10.74
CA VAL A 206 4.11 15.51 12.12
C VAL A 206 5.31 14.91 12.86
N HIS A 207 5.70 13.66 12.57
CA HIS A 207 6.92 13.04 13.11
C HIS A 207 8.17 13.85 12.77
N PHE A 208 8.25 14.28 11.51
CA PHE A 208 9.38 15.05 10.99
C PHE A 208 9.45 16.43 11.61
N MET A 209 8.30 17.03 11.88
CA MET A 209 8.21 18.35 12.52
C MET A 209 8.54 18.32 14.01
N THR A 210 8.23 17.22 14.72
CA THR A 210 8.56 17.10 16.16
C THR A 210 10.04 16.80 16.41
N GLY A 211 10.79 16.34 15.39
CA GLY A 211 12.21 16.04 15.49
C GLY A 211 12.52 14.67 16.11
N TRP A 212 11.52 13.81 16.26
CA TRP A 212 11.66 12.46 16.85
C TRP A 212 12.12 11.41 15.83
N ASN A 213 12.31 11.80 14.57
CA ASN A 213 12.77 10.89 13.52
C ASN A 213 14.19 10.40 13.78
N ALA A 214 14.39 9.09 13.65
CA ALA A 214 15.74 8.56 13.55
C ALA A 214 16.26 8.42 12.11
N PHE A 215 15.46 8.81 11.11
CA PHE A 215 15.85 8.88 9.70
C PHE A 215 15.63 10.28 9.11
N LYS A 216 16.60 10.74 8.29
CA LYS A 216 16.53 12.00 7.56
C LYS A 216 16.90 11.81 6.09
N LEU A 217 16.24 12.56 5.21
CA LEU A 217 16.71 12.72 3.84
C LEU A 217 18.02 13.49 3.88
N ARG A 218 19.10 12.86 3.43
CA ARG A 218 20.39 13.52 3.23
C ARG A 218 20.80 13.38 1.78
N PRO A 219 21.46 14.38 1.19
CA PRO A 219 22.05 14.22 -0.14
C PRO A 219 23.17 13.17 -0.06
N VAL A 220 22.89 11.95 -0.50
CA VAL A 220 23.85 10.85 -0.56
C VAL A 220 23.86 10.28 -1.97
N LEU A 221 25.04 9.95 -2.48
CA LEU A 221 25.17 9.32 -3.79
C LEU A 221 24.38 7.99 -3.84
N PRO A 222 23.58 7.77 -4.89
CA PRO A 222 22.86 6.52 -5.09
C PRO A 222 23.84 5.33 -5.07
N SER A 223 23.54 4.30 -4.29
CA SER A 223 24.36 3.11 -4.17
C SER A 223 23.60 1.89 -4.69
N VAL A 224 24.08 1.34 -5.81
CA VAL A 224 23.53 0.12 -6.41
C VAL A 224 23.54 -1.05 -5.43
N ARG A 225 24.56 -1.13 -4.56
CA ARG A 225 24.65 -2.15 -3.52
C ARG A 225 23.51 -2.03 -2.51
N VAL A 226 23.25 -0.83 -2.00
CA VAL A 226 22.15 -0.57 -1.05
C VAL A 226 20.80 -0.86 -1.71
N PHE A 227 20.62 -0.41 -2.95
CA PHE A 227 19.41 -0.68 -3.73
C PHE A 227 19.16 -2.19 -3.89
N ARG A 228 20.17 -2.97 -4.29
CA ARG A 228 20.06 -4.43 -4.41
C ARG A 228 19.72 -5.09 -3.08
N THR A 229 20.28 -4.61 -1.96
CA THR A 229 19.93 -5.12 -0.63
C THR A 229 18.47 -4.84 -0.28
N ILE A 230 17.98 -3.62 -0.51
CA ILE A 230 16.58 -3.24 -0.26
C ILE A 230 15.65 -4.15 -1.09
N LEU A 231 15.93 -4.30 -2.38
CA LEU A 231 15.15 -5.17 -3.26
C LEU A 231 15.17 -6.62 -2.78
N SER A 232 16.34 -7.17 -2.41
CA SER A 232 16.44 -8.56 -1.95
C SER A 232 15.66 -8.82 -0.66
N LEU A 233 15.62 -7.85 0.26
CA LEU A 233 14.87 -7.98 1.52
C LEU A 233 13.37 -7.80 1.31
N GLY A 234 12.96 -6.98 0.34
CA GLY A 234 11.55 -6.72 0.04
C GLY A 234 10.94 -7.64 -1.03
N ALA A 235 11.76 -8.37 -1.79
CA ALA A 235 11.32 -9.24 -2.88
C ALA A 235 10.28 -10.28 -2.43
N PRO A 236 10.38 -10.92 -1.25
CA PRO A 236 9.33 -11.83 -0.79
C PRO A 236 7.96 -11.15 -0.69
N THR A 237 7.91 -9.90 -0.20
CA THR A 237 6.64 -9.16 -0.15
C THR A 237 6.13 -8.84 -1.55
N PHE A 238 7.01 -8.36 -2.44
CA PHE A 238 6.63 -8.08 -3.83
C PHE A 238 5.96 -9.29 -4.48
N VAL A 239 6.59 -10.47 -4.33
CA VAL A 239 6.06 -11.72 -4.88
C VAL A 239 4.71 -12.06 -4.26
N THR A 240 4.51 -11.86 -2.96
CA THR A 240 3.22 -12.09 -2.29
C THR A 240 2.11 -11.18 -2.86
N GLU A 241 2.37 -9.88 -3.00
CA GLU A 241 1.39 -8.92 -3.54
C GLU A 241 1.06 -9.18 -5.01
N CYS A 242 2.08 -9.42 -5.84
CA CYS A 242 1.89 -9.79 -7.23
C CYS A 242 1.13 -11.11 -7.38
N SER A 243 1.45 -12.11 -6.54
CA SER A 243 0.72 -13.38 -6.52
C SER A 243 -0.74 -13.16 -6.16
N GLY A 244 -1.05 -12.30 -5.18
CA GLY A 244 -2.42 -11.92 -4.84
C GLY A 244 -3.17 -11.34 -6.04
N GLY A 245 -2.55 -10.42 -6.79
CA GLY A 245 -3.13 -9.86 -8.02
C GLY A 245 -3.36 -10.90 -9.12
N ILE A 246 -2.40 -11.79 -9.36
CA ILE A 246 -2.53 -12.86 -10.36
C ILE A 246 -3.63 -13.84 -9.96
N VAL A 247 -3.69 -14.23 -8.69
CA VAL A 247 -4.73 -15.12 -8.16
C VAL A 247 -6.11 -14.50 -8.39
N ILE A 248 -6.31 -13.22 -8.03
CA ILE A 248 -7.57 -12.50 -8.28
C ILE A 248 -7.91 -12.49 -9.78
N MET A 249 -6.94 -12.19 -10.65
CA MET A 249 -7.15 -12.16 -12.10
C MET A 249 -7.59 -13.53 -12.65
N VAL A 250 -6.90 -14.60 -12.23
CA VAL A 250 -7.23 -15.97 -12.65
C VAL A 250 -8.60 -16.39 -12.14
N PHE A 251 -8.92 -16.10 -10.87
CA PHE A 251 -10.25 -16.41 -10.31
C PHE A 251 -11.36 -15.65 -11.04
N ASN A 252 -11.19 -14.34 -11.27
CA ASN A 252 -12.16 -13.55 -12.03
C ASN A 252 -12.41 -14.14 -13.42
N PHE A 253 -11.34 -14.53 -14.14
CA PHE A 253 -11.46 -15.12 -15.47
C PHE A 253 -12.18 -16.48 -15.46
N VAL A 254 -11.82 -17.37 -14.53
CA VAL A 254 -12.41 -18.71 -14.42
C VAL A 254 -13.88 -18.62 -14.01
N ILE A 255 -14.21 -17.79 -13.03
CA ILE A 255 -15.58 -17.66 -12.52
C ILE A 255 -16.50 -17.04 -13.58
N TYR A 256 -16.01 -16.04 -14.32
CA TYR A 256 -16.74 -15.47 -15.45
C TYR A 256 -17.11 -16.54 -16.48
N ARG A 257 -16.16 -17.41 -16.84
CA ARG A 257 -16.38 -18.50 -17.81
C ARG A 257 -17.40 -19.54 -17.36
N ILE A 258 -17.48 -19.83 -16.06
CA ILE A 258 -18.31 -20.92 -15.52
C ILE A 258 -19.72 -20.44 -15.19
N CYS A 259 -19.85 -19.29 -14.50
CA CYS A 259 -21.10 -18.86 -13.88
C CYS A 259 -21.57 -17.47 -14.36
N GLY A 260 -20.85 -16.83 -15.29
CA GLY A 260 -21.12 -15.46 -15.72
C GLY A 260 -21.06 -14.45 -14.56
N ASN A 261 -21.76 -13.33 -14.72
CA ASN A 261 -21.73 -12.23 -13.75
C ASN A 261 -22.24 -12.62 -12.35
N THR A 262 -23.15 -13.57 -12.24
CA THR A 262 -23.71 -14.03 -10.95
C THR A 262 -22.64 -14.74 -10.11
N GLY A 263 -21.73 -15.49 -10.73
CA GLY A 263 -20.61 -16.12 -10.05
C GLY A 263 -19.59 -15.10 -9.53
N ILE A 264 -19.31 -14.06 -10.31
CA ILE A 264 -18.41 -12.97 -9.92
C ILE A 264 -18.98 -12.23 -8.70
N ALA A 265 -20.29 -11.95 -8.69
CA ALA A 265 -20.96 -11.31 -7.57
C ALA A 265 -20.84 -12.13 -6.27
N ALA A 266 -21.03 -13.46 -6.35
CA ALA A 266 -20.87 -14.35 -5.19
C ALA A 266 -19.41 -14.40 -4.70
N TYR A 267 -18.44 -14.44 -5.64
CA TYR A 267 -17.02 -14.36 -5.31
C TYR A 267 -16.66 -13.07 -4.60
N GLY A 268 -17.22 -11.94 -5.03
CA GLY A 268 -17.01 -10.64 -4.38
C GLY A 268 -17.35 -10.67 -2.88
N ILE A 269 -18.44 -11.33 -2.49
CA ILE A 269 -18.83 -11.48 -1.06
C ILE A 269 -17.78 -12.31 -0.30
N VAL A 270 -17.34 -13.43 -0.88
CA VAL A 270 -16.34 -14.32 -0.25
C VAL A 270 -14.97 -13.63 -0.16
N ALA A 271 -14.56 -12.93 -1.21
CA ALA A 271 -13.32 -12.16 -1.25
C ALA A 271 -13.33 -11.03 -0.21
N ASN A 272 -14.45 -10.33 -0.07
CA ASN A 272 -14.65 -9.30 0.94
C ASN A 272 -14.49 -9.83 2.38
N LEU A 273 -15.04 -11.01 2.67
CA LEU A 273 -14.81 -11.68 3.95
C LEU A 273 -13.34 -12.09 4.13
N ALA A 274 -12.72 -12.64 3.08
CA ALA A 274 -11.33 -13.07 3.11
C ALA A 274 -10.36 -11.91 3.38
N ILE A 275 -10.64 -10.70 2.89
CA ILE A 275 -9.83 -9.49 3.16
C ILE A 275 -9.75 -9.21 4.67
N VAL A 276 -10.88 -9.33 5.39
CA VAL A 276 -10.91 -9.08 6.85
C VAL A 276 -10.07 -10.12 7.60
N PHE A 277 -10.17 -11.40 7.25
CA PHE A 277 -9.37 -12.45 7.89
C PHE A 277 -7.88 -12.32 7.57
N THR A 278 -7.53 -12.11 6.30
CA THR A 278 -6.15 -11.95 5.87
C THR A 278 -5.50 -10.73 6.50
N ALA A 279 -6.25 -9.64 6.71
CA ALA A 279 -5.74 -8.44 7.38
C ALA A 279 -5.27 -8.68 8.82
N ILE A 280 -5.88 -9.60 9.57
CA ILE A 280 -5.40 -9.97 10.91
C ILE A 280 -4.01 -10.62 10.81
N PHE A 281 -3.84 -11.56 9.88
CA PHE A 281 -2.56 -12.24 9.65
C PHE A 281 -1.48 -11.29 9.11
N THR A 282 -1.85 -10.39 8.19
CA THR A 282 -0.94 -9.35 7.66
C THR A 282 -0.54 -8.36 8.74
N GLY A 283 -1.47 -7.98 9.62
CA GLY A 283 -1.21 -7.10 10.77
C GLY A 283 -0.26 -7.76 11.77
N LEU A 284 -0.45 -9.05 12.06
CA LEU A 284 0.46 -9.82 12.91
C LEU A 284 1.87 -9.90 12.30
N SER A 285 1.96 -10.25 11.01
CA SER A 285 3.25 -10.35 10.29
C SER A 285 4.00 -9.02 10.27
N SER A 286 3.30 -7.92 9.95
CA SER A 286 3.86 -6.56 9.93
C SER A 286 4.25 -6.05 11.31
N GLY A 287 3.53 -6.48 12.37
CA GLY A 287 3.85 -6.11 13.75
C GLY A 287 5.09 -6.83 14.29
N VAL A 288 5.30 -8.09 13.87
CA VAL A 288 6.44 -8.90 14.30
C VAL A 288 7.73 -8.51 13.56
N GLN A 289 7.64 -8.11 12.28
CA GLN A 289 8.79 -7.81 11.43
C GLN A 289 9.80 -6.83 12.07
N PRO A 290 9.42 -5.64 12.58
CA PRO A 290 10.39 -4.70 13.17
C PRO A 290 11.11 -5.30 14.39
N LEU A 291 10.42 -6.11 15.20
CA LEU A 291 10.96 -6.70 16.42
C LEU A 291 12.01 -7.77 16.11
N LEU A 292 11.76 -8.61 15.10
CA LEU A 292 12.72 -9.61 14.63
C LEU A 292 13.96 -8.93 14.04
N CYS A 293 13.78 -7.91 13.20
CA CYS A 293 14.90 -7.15 12.62
C CYS A 293 15.78 -6.52 13.72
N LYS A 294 15.16 -5.97 14.76
CA LYS A 294 15.85 -5.37 15.92
C LYS A 294 16.65 -6.40 16.71
N HIS A 295 16.13 -7.62 16.86
CA HIS A 295 16.84 -8.68 17.58
C HIS A 295 18.00 -9.24 16.77
N HIS A 296 17.81 -9.45 15.47
CA HIS A 296 18.85 -9.91 14.57
C HIS A 296 20.01 -8.90 14.46
N GLY A 297 19.69 -7.60 14.28
CA GLY A 297 20.69 -6.54 14.23
C GLY A 297 21.56 -6.41 15.49
N ARG A 298 21.04 -6.84 16.66
CA ARG A 298 21.74 -6.88 17.95
C ARG A 298 22.57 -8.15 18.19
N ARG A 299 22.32 -9.24 17.45
CA ARG A 299 23.09 -10.50 17.56
C ARG A 299 24.30 -10.53 16.62
N ASP A 300 24.19 -9.87 15.48
CA ASP A 300 25.24 -9.84 14.45
C ASP A 300 26.25 -8.69 14.63
N GLY A 301 26.33 -8.11 15.83
CA GLY A 301 27.29 -7.06 16.21
C GLY A 301 27.89 -7.39 17.56
#